data_AF-A0A1B7U3X4-F1
#
_entry.id   AF-A0A1B7U3X4-F1
#
_cell.length_a   1.000
_cell.length_b   1.000
_cell.length_c   1.000
_cell.angle_alpha   90.00
_cell.angle_beta   90.00
_cell.angle_gamma   90.00
#
_symmetry.space_group_name_H-M   'P 1'
#
loop_
_entity.id
_entity.type
_entity.pdbx_description
1 polymer ?
#
loop_
_entity_poly.entity_id
_entity_poly.type
_entity_poly.pdbx_seq_one_letter_code
_entity_poly.pdbx_strand_id
1 'polypeptide(L)'
;MVRRTLKRVAATVLDERAQTGETAADYVDVFEVPIAAGDARTAEQAFRDGLGDRPGAGGRLVLWIHRNVLRLNLGPARSSGHLIGWPIVRSDPDELVLATRGPLMRGELTLRRQDGRRAVLTTRLHYRRRIAARAVWTLIGPLHRVVAPRLMQRSARRRRAPAPFTARAAVSTRGTAAR
;
A
#
# COMPACT_ATOMS: atom_id res chain seq x y z
N MET A 1 -5.84 8.98 15.77
CA MET A 1 -6.64 7.74 15.96
C MET A 1 -6.81 7.04 14.62
N VAL A 2 -6.60 5.73 14.53
CA VAL A 2 -7.03 4.93 13.38
C VAL A 2 -8.51 4.63 13.60
N ARG A 3 -9.39 5.13 12.72
CA ARG A 3 -10.79 4.69 12.74
C ARG A 3 -10.81 3.28 12.16
N ARG A 4 -11.11 2.30 13.03
CA ARG A 4 -11.43 0.93 12.61
C ARG A 4 -12.91 0.89 12.29
N THR A 5 -13.27 1.14 11.04
CA THR A 5 -14.65 0.95 10.60
C THR A 5 -14.81 -0.49 10.13
N LEU A 6 -15.14 -1.38 11.05
CA LEU A 6 -15.71 -2.68 10.70
C LEU A 6 -17.16 -2.43 10.26
N LYS A 7 -17.41 -2.56 8.94
CA LYS A 7 -18.67 -2.32 8.20
C LYS A 7 -19.00 -0.86 7.84
N ARG A 8 -19.26 -0.67 6.53
CA ARG A 8 -19.87 0.49 5.82
C ARG A 8 -18.98 1.54 5.13
N VAL A 9 -17.82 1.16 4.61
CA VAL A 9 -17.29 1.74 3.34
C VAL A 9 -17.10 0.66 2.27
N ALA A 10 -17.20 -0.61 2.69
CA ALA A 10 -17.26 -1.75 1.79
C ALA A 10 -18.46 -1.67 0.83
N ALA A 11 -19.62 -1.14 1.25
CA ALA A 11 -20.81 -1.09 0.38
C ALA A 11 -20.56 -0.26 -0.90
N THR A 12 -20.03 0.96 -0.81
CA THR A 12 -19.84 1.80 -2.00
C THR A 12 -18.78 1.25 -2.96
N VAL A 13 -17.67 0.70 -2.44
CA VAL A 13 -16.61 0.11 -3.28
C VAL A 13 -16.97 -1.30 -3.77
N LEU A 14 -17.79 -2.05 -3.04
CA LEU A 14 -18.34 -3.33 -3.46
C LEU A 14 -19.49 -3.13 -4.46
N ASP A 15 -20.32 -2.09 -4.34
CA ASP A 15 -21.41 -1.77 -5.27
C ASP A 15 -20.84 -1.36 -6.63
N GLU A 16 -19.80 -0.53 -6.66
CA GLU A 16 -19.10 -0.14 -7.90
C GLU A 16 -18.42 -1.33 -8.62
N ARG A 17 -18.05 -2.40 -7.90
CA ARG A 17 -17.28 -3.54 -8.47
C ARG A 17 -18.03 -4.87 -8.56
N ALA A 18 -19.14 -5.03 -7.85
CA ALA A 18 -20.13 -6.08 -8.13
C ALA A 18 -20.71 -5.91 -9.55
N GLN A 19 -20.74 -4.68 -10.06
CA GLN A 19 -21.09 -4.35 -11.44
C GLN A 19 -20.04 -4.79 -12.47
N THR A 20 -18.80 -5.10 -12.07
CA THR A 20 -17.70 -5.51 -12.96
C THR A 20 -17.45 -7.03 -13.04
N GLY A 21 -18.29 -7.86 -12.41
CA GLY A 21 -18.22 -9.32 -12.53
C GLY A 21 -17.06 -10.00 -11.77
N GLU A 22 -16.34 -9.28 -10.90
CA GLU A 22 -15.35 -9.87 -10.01
C GLU A 22 -16.03 -10.72 -8.93
N THR A 23 -15.62 -11.97 -8.79
CA THR A 23 -16.13 -12.88 -7.74
C THR A 23 -15.90 -12.27 -6.36
N ALA A 24 -16.94 -12.23 -5.53
CA ALA A 24 -16.86 -11.67 -4.19
C ALA A 24 -15.68 -12.27 -3.40
N ALA A 25 -14.84 -11.41 -2.82
CA ALA A 25 -13.70 -11.85 -2.03
C ALA A 25 -14.16 -12.63 -0.80
N ASP A 26 -13.49 -13.76 -0.49
CA ASP A 26 -13.81 -14.57 0.69
C ASP A 26 -13.41 -13.86 2.01
N TYR A 27 -12.51 -12.88 1.94
CA TYR A 27 -12.12 -12.01 3.05
C TYR A 27 -11.76 -10.60 2.59
N VAL A 28 -12.18 -9.59 3.36
CA VAL A 28 -11.83 -8.18 3.14
C VAL A 28 -11.49 -7.50 4.46
N ASP A 29 -10.35 -6.79 4.50
CA ASP A 29 -10.00 -5.82 5.54
C ASP A 29 -9.87 -4.44 4.92
N VAL A 30 -10.33 -3.41 5.65
CA VAL A 30 -10.19 -2.01 5.25
C VAL A 30 -9.62 -1.20 6.40
N PHE A 31 -8.55 -0.46 6.15
CA PHE A 31 -7.90 0.42 7.12
C PHE A 31 -7.78 1.83 6.56
N GLU A 32 -8.31 2.79 7.32
CA GLU A 32 -8.26 4.21 6.96
C GLU A 32 -7.35 4.98 7.92
N VAL A 33 -6.54 5.87 7.36
CA VAL A 33 -5.76 6.84 8.11
C VAL A 33 -5.90 8.24 7.50
N PRO A 34 -5.92 9.30 8.33
CA PRO A 34 -5.79 10.65 7.82
C PRO A 34 -4.39 10.86 7.24
N ILE A 35 -4.30 11.59 6.13
CA ILE A 35 -3.05 12.10 5.55
C ILE A 35 -3.02 13.62 5.68
N ALA A 36 -1.82 14.18 5.69
CA ALA A 36 -1.66 15.63 5.78
C ALA A 36 -2.20 16.32 4.53
N ALA A 37 -2.90 17.44 4.72
CA ALA A 37 -3.30 18.30 3.60
C ALA A 37 -2.04 18.76 2.84
N GLY A 38 -2.10 18.71 1.50
CA GLY A 38 -0.98 19.06 0.63
C GLY A 38 0.12 18.00 0.53
N ASP A 39 -0.10 16.76 0.99
CA ASP A 39 0.82 15.66 0.72
C ASP A 39 0.86 15.36 -0.79
N ALA A 40 1.96 15.74 -1.44
CA ALA A 40 2.15 15.60 -2.88
C ALA A 40 2.67 14.22 -3.32
N ARG A 41 2.87 13.28 -2.39
CA ARG A 41 3.36 11.94 -2.73
C ARG A 41 2.29 11.11 -3.42
N THR A 42 2.69 10.28 -4.36
CA THR A 42 1.79 9.25 -4.92
C THR A 42 1.46 8.17 -3.88
N ALA A 43 0.41 7.40 -4.12
CA ALA A 43 0.07 6.23 -3.30
C ALA A 43 1.26 5.28 -3.14
N GLU A 44 1.96 5.00 -4.24
CA GLU A 44 3.16 4.15 -4.23
C GLU A 44 4.29 4.74 -3.39
N GLN A 45 4.58 6.03 -3.53
CA GLN A 45 5.62 6.71 -2.75
C GLN A 45 5.29 6.67 -1.26
N ALA A 46 4.07 6.99 -0.87
CA ALA A 46 3.64 6.95 0.52
C ALA A 46 3.72 5.52 1.12
N PHE A 47 3.40 4.50 0.32
CA PHE A 47 3.55 3.10 0.75
C PHE A 47 5.02 2.72 0.92
N ARG A 48 5.88 3.06 -0.06
CA ARG A 48 7.34 2.84 -0.02
C ARG A 48 8.01 3.51 1.18
N ASP A 49 7.60 4.73 1.49
CA ASP A 49 8.09 5.47 2.65
C ASP A 49 7.69 4.76 3.95
N GLY A 50 6.43 4.30 4.05
CA GLY A 50 5.91 3.59 5.21
C GLY A 50 6.64 2.28 5.51
N LEU A 51 7.12 1.59 4.46
CA LEU A 51 7.98 0.42 4.59
C LEU A 51 9.38 0.76 5.13
N GLY A 52 9.86 1.99 4.92
CA GLY A 52 11.23 2.42 5.22
C GLY A 52 12.27 1.83 4.24
N ASP A 53 13.51 2.29 4.30
CA ASP A 53 14.54 1.92 3.31
C ASP A 53 15.03 0.47 3.43
N ARG A 54 14.99 -0.09 4.66
CA ARG A 54 15.37 -1.48 4.93
C ARG A 54 14.26 -2.20 5.69
N PRO A 55 13.94 -3.46 5.34
CA PRO A 55 13.03 -4.26 6.13
C PRO A 55 13.68 -4.55 7.49
N GLY A 56 13.17 -3.90 8.54
CA GLY A 56 13.48 -4.28 9.93
C GLY A 56 13.01 -5.70 10.25
N ALA A 57 13.26 -6.19 11.47
CA ALA A 57 12.90 -7.56 11.88
C ALA A 57 11.43 -7.90 11.57
N GLY A 58 10.50 -6.98 11.83
CA GLY A 58 9.08 -7.17 11.49
C GLY A 58 8.80 -7.27 9.99
N GLY A 59 9.52 -6.53 9.14
CA GLY A 59 9.37 -6.63 7.69
C GLY A 59 9.87 -7.97 7.14
N ARG A 60 10.97 -8.49 7.69
CA ARG A 60 11.49 -9.82 7.37
C ARG A 60 10.53 -10.93 7.81
N LEU A 61 9.94 -10.80 9.00
CA LEU A 61 8.92 -11.74 9.49
C LEU A 61 7.70 -11.76 8.56
N VAL A 62 7.21 -10.58 8.13
CA VAL A 62 6.07 -10.49 7.19
C VAL A 62 6.39 -11.19 5.87
N LEU A 63 7.56 -10.92 5.28
CA LEU A 63 8.00 -11.60 4.05
C LEU A 63 8.08 -13.12 4.23
N TRP A 64 8.62 -13.58 5.36
CA TRP A 64 8.71 -14.99 5.68
C TRP A 64 7.32 -15.63 5.80
N ILE A 65 6.36 -14.98 6.47
CA ILE A 65 4.98 -15.45 6.59
C ILE A 65 4.30 -15.51 5.21
N HIS A 66 4.45 -14.47 4.39
CA HIS A 66 3.89 -14.44 3.04
C HIS A 66 4.39 -15.61 2.18
N ARG A 67 5.68 -15.91 2.25
CA ARG A 67 6.30 -16.98 1.46
C ARG A 67 6.02 -18.38 2.00
N ASN A 68 6.15 -18.59 3.31
CA ASN A 68 6.15 -19.93 3.89
C ASN A 68 4.77 -20.34 4.43
N VAL A 69 4.02 -19.40 5.03
CA VAL A 69 2.72 -19.71 5.64
C VAL A 69 1.58 -19.51 4.64
N LEU A 70 1.54 -18.34 3.99
CA LEU A 70 0.52 -18.05 2.97
C LEU A 70 0.83 -18.67 1.61
N ARG A 71 2.09 -19.11 1.41
CA ARG A 71 2.60 -19.74 0.18
C ARG A 71 2.39 -18.87 -1.06
N LEU A 72 2.49 -17.56 -0.91
CA LEU A 72 2.32 -16.63 -2.02
C LEU A 72 3.55 -16.66 -2.92
N ASN A 73 3.34 -16.50 -4.22
CA ASN A 73 4.42 -16.37 -5.19
C ASN A 73 5.02 -14.97 -5.06
N LEU A 74 6.12 -14.88 -4.31
CA LEU A 74 6.81 -13.62 -4.08
C LEU A 74 7.96 -13.43 -5.08
N GLY A 75 8.07 -12.22 -5.61
CA GLY A 75 9.26 -11.74 -6.29
C GLY A 75 10.26 -11.10 -5.32
N PRO A 76 11.16 -10.23 -5.81
CA PRO A 76 12.09 -9.48 -4.97
C PRO A 76 11.36 -8.71 -3.87
N ALA A 77 11.93 -8.69 -2.66
CA ALA A 77 11.31 -8.04 -1.49
C ALA A 77 10.96 -6.55 -1.75
N ARG A 78 11.82 -5.86 -2.51
CA ARG A 78 11.62 -4.48 -2.96
C ARG A 78 12.31 -4.28 -4.31
N SER A 79 11.59 -3.75 -5.28
CA SER A 79 12.12 -3.29 -6.57
C SER A 79 11.20 -2.22 -7.16
N SER A 80 11.50 -1.68 -8.34
CA SER A 80 10.60 -0.76 -9.05
C SER A 80 9.21 -1.37 -9.27
N GLY A 81 9.14 -2.67 -9.55
CA GLY A 81 7.88 -3.38 -9.79
C GLY A 81 7.38 -4.23 -8.62
N HIS A 82 8.06 -4.26 -7.47
CA HIS A 82 7.67 -5.10 -6.32
C HIS A 82 7.74 -4.36 -4.99
N LEU A 83 6.73 -4.58 -4.17
CA LEU A 83 6.66 -4.09 -2.79
C LEU A 83 6.29 -5.27 -1.91
N ILE A 84 6.99 -5.44 -0.77
CA ILE A 84 6.79 -6.58 0.15
C ILE A 84 6.81 -7.95 -0.54
N GLY A 85 7.55 -8.08 -1.65
CA GLY A 85 7.58 -9.28 -2.50
C GLY A 85 6.38 -9.44 -3.44
N TRP A 86 5.40 -8.56 -3.40
CA TRP A 86 4.21 -8.58 -4.23
C TRP A 86 4.41 -7.68 -5.46
N PRO A 87 4.08 -8.14 -6.68
CA PRO A 87 4.20 -7.30 -7.86
C PRO A 87 3.16 -6.18 -7.84
N ILE A 88 3.58 -5.03 -8.34
CA ILE A 88 2.72 -3.88 -8.61
C ILE A 88 1.96 -4.16 -9.89
N VAL A 89 0.63 -4.20 -9.81
CA VAL A 89 -0.25 -4.40 -10.96
C VAL A 89 -0.77 -3.06 -11.50
N ARG A 90 -0.90 -2.06 -10.62
CA ARG A 90 -1.32 -0.71 -10.99
C ARG A 90 -0.67 0.31 -10.07
N SER A 91 -0.21 1.43 -10.62
CA SER A 91 0.37 2.54 -9.87
C SER A 91 0.02 3.86 -10.54
N ASP A 92 -1.03 4.48 -10.01
CA ASP A 92 -1.52 5.80 -10.36
C ASP A 92 -1.20 6.79 -9.21
N PRO A 93 -1.35 8.11 -9.42
CA PRO A 93 -1.07 9.10 -8.38
C PRO A 93 -1.78 8.81 -7.05
N ASP A 94 -3.05 8.41 -7.11
CA ASP A 94 -3.87 8.15 -5.91
C ASP A 94 -4.24 6.68 -5.70
N GLU A 95 -3.77 5.76 -6.54
CA GLU A 95 -4.09 4.34 -6.43
C GLU A 95 -2.85 3.47 -6.64
N LEU A 96 -2.57 2.58 -5.69
CA LEU A 96 -1.60 1.50 -5.81
C LEU A 96 -2.32 0.17 -5.65
N VAL A 97 -2.10 -0.76 -6.58
CA VAL A 97 -2.59 -2.14 -6.51
C VAL A 97 -1.41 -3.10 -6.53
N LEU A 98 -1.29 -3.91 -5.48
CA LEU A 98 -0.42 -5.07 -5.44
C LEU A 98 -1.29 -6.32 -5.52
N ALA A 99 -0.92 -7.29 -6.33
CA ALA A 99 -1.63 -8.57 -6.35
C ALA A 99 -0.65 -9.73 -6.48
N THR A 100 -0.90 -10.79 -5.73
CA THR A 100 -0.14 -12.03 -5.86
C THR A 100 -1.06 -13.23 -5.72
N ARG A 101 -0.58 -14.39 -6.14
CA ARG A 101 -1.30 -15.65 -6.09
C ARG A 101 -0.42 -16.72 -5.46
N GLY A 102 -1.06 -17.67 -4.80
CA GLY A 102 -0.43 -18.87 -4.27
C GLY A 102 -1.34 -20.09 -4.44
N PRO A 103 -0.93 -21.27 -3.94
CA PRO A 103 -1.74 -22.48 -3.99
C PRO A 103 -2.94 -22.41 -3.03
N LEU A 104 -2.85 -21.63 -1.95
CA LEU A 104 -3.92 -21.49 -0.97
C LEU A 104 -4.93 -20.40 -1.33
N MET A 105 -4.44 -19.25 -1.78
CA MET A 105 -5.25 -18.05 -2.01
C MET A 105 -4.62 -17.10 -3.04
N ARG A 106 -5.44 -16.21 -3.59
CA ARG A 106 -5.02 -14.98 -4.25
C ARG A 106 -5.18 -13.83 -3.26
N GLY A 107 -4.18 -12.95 -3.18
CA GLY A 107 -4.22 -11.75 -2.36
C GLY A 107 -4.12 -10.51 -3.23
N GLU A 108 -4.88 -9.49 -2.86
CA GLU A 108 -4.81 -8.16 -3.45
C GLU A 108 -4.74 -7.12 -2.34
N LEU A 109 -3.92 -6.10 -2.55
CA LEU A 109 -3.78 -4.95 -1.70
C LEU A 109 -3.99 -3.70 -2.53
N THR A 110 -5.04 -2.95 -2.24
CA THR A 110 -5.33 -1.66 -2.88
C THR A 110 -5.10 -0.56 -1.86
N LEU A 111 -4.17 0.35 -2.13
CA LEU A 111 -4.06 1.61 -1.40
C LEU A 111 -4.68 2.72 -2.26
N ARG A 112 -5.74 3.35 -1.78
CA ARG A 112 -6.37 4.51 -2.42
C ARG A 112 -6.22 5.75 -1.54
N ARG A 113 -5.84 6.86 -2.14
CA ARG A 113 -5.90 8.19 -1.52
C ARG A 113 -7.24 8.82 -1.91
N GLN A 114 -7.91 9.41 -0.94
CA GLN A 114 -9.24 9.99 -1.11
C GLN A 114 -9.23 11.43 -0.61
N ASP A 115 -9.78 12.32 -1.45
CA ASP A 115 -10.00 13.74 -1.16
C ASP A 115 -8.73 14.49 -0.70
N GLY A 116 -7.54 13.99 -1.01
CA GLY A 116 -6.26 14.52 -0.54
C GLY A 116 -6.07 14.51 0.98
N ARG A 117 -6.94 13.83 1.74
CA ARG A 117 -7.01 13.89 3.22
C ARG A 117 -7.07 12.53 3.87
N ARG A 118 -7.39 11.47 3.14
CA ARG A 118 -7.47 10.12 3.65
C ARG A 118 -6.69 9.15 2.77
N ALA A 119 -6.13 8.13 3.40
CA ALA A 119 -5.58 6.97 2.71
C ALA A 119 -6.27 5.71 3.23
N VAL A 120 -6.79 4.90 2.30
CA VAL A 120 -7.57 3.70 2.55
C VAL A 120 -6.81 2.51 1.97
N LEU A 121 -6.41 1.58 2.85
CA LEU A 121 -5.81 0.32 2.47
C LEU A 121 -6.87 -0.77 2.54
N THR A 122 -7.11 -1.44 1.41
CA THR A 122 -8.01 -2.59 1.31
C THR A 122 -7.21 -3.84 1.02
N THR A 123 -7.34 -4.85 1.87
CA THR A 123 -6.78 -6.19 1.63
C THR A 123 -7.92 -7.11 1.23
N ARG A 124 -7.84 -7.75 0.06
CA ARG A 124 -8.80 -8.76 -0.41
C ARG A 124 -8.11 -10.10 -0.55
N LEU A 125 -8.77 -11.16 -0.09
CA LEU A 125 -8.31 -12.54 -0.29
C LEU A 125 -9.40 -13.37 -0.96
N HIS A 126 -8.98 -14.16 -1.94
CA HIS A 126 -9.83 -15.15 -2.61
C HIS A 126 -9.23 -16.53 -2.35
N TYR A 127 -9.98 -17.39 -1.66
CA TYR A 127 -9.52 -18.71 -1.24
C TYR A 127 -9.65 -19.70 -2.38
N ARG A 128 -8.55 -20.38 -2.71
CA ARG A 128 -8.56 -21.49 -3.66
C ARG A 128 -8.89 -22.81 -2.96
N ARG A 129 -8.25 -23.05 -1.80
CA ARG A 129 -8.52 -24.21 -0.94
C ARG A 129 -9.25 -23.76 0.31
N ARG A 130 -10.57 -23.60 0.23
CA ARG A 130 -11.39 -22.90 1.25
C ARG A 130 -11.10 -23.31 2.70
N ILE A 131 -11.08 -24.60 3.01
CA ILE A 131 -10.85 -25.09 4.39
C ILE A 131 -9.44 -24.73 4.87
N ALA A 132 -8.41 -25.10 4.11
CA ALA A 132 -7.02 -24.84 4.47
C ALA A 132 -6.71 -23.33 4.52
N ALA A 133 -7.21 -22.56 3.54
CA ALA A 133 -7.04 -21.12 3.48
C ALA A 133 -7.71 -20.40 4.66
N ARG A 134 -8.92 -20.84 5.05
CA ARG A 134 -9.61 -20.34 6.25
C ARG A 134 -8.80 -20.63 7.51
N ALA A 135 -8.35 -21.87 7.70
CA ALA A 135 -7.56 -22.25 8.87
C ALA A 135 -6.27 -21.42 9.00
N VAL A 136 -5.51 -21.29 7.90
CA VAL A 136 -4.31 -20.45 7.86
C VAL A 136 -4.66 -18.99 8.14
N TRP A 137 -5.74 -18.47 7.56
CA TRP A 137 -6.14 -17.08 7.77
C TRP A 137 -6.65 -16.81 9.18
N THR A 138 -7.26 -17.77 9.87
CA THR A 138 -7.63 -17.64 11.29
C THR A 138 -6.39 -17.36 12.16
N LEU A 139 -5.26 -17.99 11.83
CA LEU A 139 -3.99 -17.77 12.54
C LEU A 139 -3.32 -16.44 12.14
N ILE A 140 -3.34 -16.09 10.86
CA ILE A 140 -2.58 -14.94 10.32
C ILE A 140 -3.37 -13.63 10.35
N GLY A 141 -4.70 -13.69 10.27
CA GLY A 141 -5.59 -12.53 10.29
C GLY A 141 -5.39 -11.60 11.50
N PRO A 142 -5.23 -12.11 12.74
CA PRO A 142 -4.92 -11.27 13.90
C PRO A 142 -3.62 -10.47 13.72
N LEU A 143 -2.57 -11.12 13.22
CA LEU A 143 -1.30 -10.45 12.95
C LEU A 143 -1.44 -9.40 11.84
N HIS A 144 -2.18 -9.71 10.76
CA HIS A 144 -2.47 -8.76 9.69
C HIS A 144 -3.17 -7.50 10.23
N ARG A 145 -4.15 -7.66 11.12
CA ARG A 145 -4.89 -6.56 11.78
C ARG A 145 -4.04 -5.71 12.72
N VAL A 146 -2.83 -6.15 13.06
CA VAL A 146 -1.85 -5.37 13.84
C VAL A 146 -0.85 -4.70 12.91
N VAL A 147 -0.35 -5.41 11.91
CA VAL A 147 0.72 -4.93 11.01
C VAL A 147 0.20 -3.90 10.01
N ALA A 148 -0.95 -4.15 9.36
CA ALA A 148 -1.47 -3.28 8.31
C ALA A 148 -1.80 -1.86 8.82
N PRO A 149 -2.47 -1.66 9.98
CA PRO A 149 -2.67 -0.32 10.52
C PRO A 149 -1.37 0.40 10.87
N ARG A 150 -0.36 -0.32 11.39
CA ARG A 150 0.94 0.27 11.73
C ARG A 150 1.69 0.72 10.48
N LEU A 151 1.61 -0.06 9.40
CA LEU A 151 2.14 0.33 8.10
C LEU A 151 1.44 1.60 7.61
N MET A 152 0.11 1.64 7.65
CA MET A 152 -0.67 2.82 7.23
C MET A 152 -0.33 4.06 8.04
N GLN A 153 -0.21 3.93 9.37
CA GLN A 153 0.23 5.05 10.22
C GLN A 153 1.62 5.56 9.83
N ARG A 154 2.55 4.68 9.47
CA ARG A 154 3.90 5.08 9.03
C ARG A 154 3.87 5.77 7.68
N SER A 155 3.08 5.25 6.73
CA SER A 155 2.86 5.89 5.42
C SER A 155 2.28 7.29 5.54
N ALA A 156 1.33 7.49 6.46
CA ALA A 156 0.74 8.81 6.72
C ALA A 156 1.70 9.79 7.43
N ARG A 157 2.56 9.28 8.33
CA ARG A 157 3.44 10.13 9.16
C ARG A 157 4.74 10.53 8.49
N ARG A 158 5.34 9.64 7.70
CA ARG A 158 6.62 9.94 7.04
C ARG A 158 6.35 10.97 5.96
N ARG A 159 6.77 12.22 6.18
CA ARG A 159 6.86 13.20 5.09
C ARG A 159 8.18 12.96 4.37
N ARG A 160 8.15 12.95 3.04
CA ARG A 160 9.38 13.21 2.30
C ARG A 160 9.66 14.70 2.50
N ALA A 161 10.84 15.04 3.04
CA ALA A 161 11.29 16.42 2.99
C ALA A 161 11.30 16.84 1.50
N PRO A 162 10.81 18.03 1.13
CA PRO A 162 11.00 18.52 -0.22
C PRO A 162 12.49 18.42 -0.55
N ALA A 163 12.82 17.89 -1.73
CA ALA A 163 14.19 17.95 -2.22
C ALA A 163 14.64 19.42 -2.13
N PRO A 164 15.86 19.73 -1.66
CA PRO A 164 16.32 21.11 -1.62
C PRO A 164 16.20 21.67 -3.04
N PHE A 165 15.44 22.76 -3.17
CA PHE A 165 15.39 23.54 -4.40
C PHE A 165 16.82 24.02 -4.66
N THR A 166 17.52 23.40 -5.60
CA THR A 166 18.76 23.94 -6.12
C THR A 166 18.38 25.16 -6.95
N ALA A 167 18.33 26.32 -6.29
CA ALA A 167 18.26 27.60 -6.96
C ALA A 167 19.50 27.72 -7.85
N ARG A 168 19.33 27.48 -9.15
CA ARG A 168 20.36 27.76 -10.15
C ARG A 168 20.48 29.28 -10.21
N ALA A 169 21.52 29.83 -9.57
CA ALA A 169 21.83 31.25 -9.64
C ALA A 169 21.98 31.63 -11.12
N ALA A 170 21.06 32.46 -11.61
CA ALA A 170 21.22 33.12 -12.89
C ALA A 170 22.36 34.14 -12.74
N VAL A 171 23.49 33.87 -13.37
CA VAL A 171 24.53 34.88 -13.61
C VAL A 171 23.90 35.99 -14.44
N SER A 172 23.75 37.15 -13.82
CA SER A 172 23.42 38.40 -14.49
C SER A 172 24.71 38.97 -15.07
N THR A 173 25.00 38.69 -16.33
CA THR A 173 25.97 39.46 -17.10
C THR A 173 25.40 40.86 -17.33
N ARG A 174 25.81 41.83 -16.49
CA ARG A 174 25.70 43.25 -16.86
C ARG A 174 26.66 43.51 -18.01
N GLY A 175 26.10 43.74 -19.18
CA GLY A 175 26.79 44.51 -20.21
C GLY A 175 26.93 45.95 -19.73
N THR A 176 28.14 46.48 -19.78
CA THR A 176 28.35 47.92 -19.90
C THR A 176 29.43 48.12 -20.95
N ALA A 177 29.00 48.68 -22.08
CA ALA A 177 29.86 49.21 -23.13
C ALA A 177 30.15 50.70 -22.85
N ALA A 178 31.08 51.25 -23.65
CA ALA A 178 31.60 52.62 -23.72
C ALA A 178 32.81 52.87 -22.78
N ARG A 179 33.94 53.43 -23.24
CA ARG A 179 34.28 54.12 -24.51
C ARG A 179 35.79 54.13 -24.66
#